data_AF-A0A4S4ZM32-F1
#
_entry.id   AF-A0A4S4ZM32-F1
#
_cell.length_a   1.000
_cell.length_b   1.000
_cell.length_c   1.000
_cell.angle_alpha   90.00
_cell.angle_beta   90.00
_cell.angle_gamma   90.00
#
_symmetry.space_group_name_H-M   'P 1'
#
loop_
_entity.id
_entity.type
_entity.pdbx_description
1 polymer ?
#
loop_
_entity_poly.entity_id
_entity_poly.type
_entity_poly.pdbx_seq_one_letter_code
_entity_poly.pdbx_strand_id
1 'polypeptide(L)'
;MTTLAAARAALDGGDYRGALDRLAGLEESADLLEVRAAAAYGAGEFECAVSSWERLCALHAAAGNDEDAAWAAARVALNLLCETGLMAPVRGWV
;
A
#
# COMPACT_ATOMS: atom_id res chain seq x y z
N MET A 1 -18.89 -0.07 13.45
CA MET A 1 -17.78 0.35 12.57
C MET A 1 -17.68 -0.67 11.45
N THR A 2 -17.59 -0.25 10.19
CA THR A 2 -17.36 -1.19 9.07
C THR A 2 -15.98 -1.83 9.20
N THR A 3 -15.82 -3.07 8.73
CA THR A 3 -14.56 -3.83 8.88
C THR A 3 -13.36 -3.08 8.28
N LEU A 4 -13.57 -2.37 7.17
CA LEU A 4 -12.58 -1.51 6.54
C LEU A 4 -12.19 -0.29 7.41
N ALA A 5 -13.15 0.36 8.06
CA ALA A 5 -12.86 1.46 8.97
C ALA A 5 -12.06 0.99 10.20
N ALA A 6 -12.34 -0.23 10.69
CA ALA A 6 -11.56 -0.84 11.76
C ALA A 6 -10.14 -1.21 11.31
N ALA A 7 -9.97 -1.67 10.06
CA ALA A 7 -8.65 -1.92 9.49
C ALA A 7 -7.84 -0.63 9.32
N ARG A 8 -8.46 0.46 8.85
CA ARG A 8 -7.81 1.77 8.72
C ARG A 8 -7.40 2.33 10.08
N ALA A 9 -8.26 2.20 11.11
CA ALA A 9 -7.91 2.57 12.48
C ALA A 9 -6.74 1.73 13.06
N ALA A 10 -6.67 0.44 12.74
CA ALA A 10 -5.55 -0.41 13.16
C ALA A 10 -4.24 0.02 12.47
N LEU A 11 -4.30 0.32 11.16
CA LEU A 11 -3.18 0.87 10.40
C LEU A 11 -2.68 2.19 11.00
N ASP A 12 -3.58 3.14 11.27
CA ASP A 12 -3.23 4.44 11.87
C ASP A 12 -2.61 4.29 13.26
N GLY A 13 -2.98 3.22 13.99
CA GLY A 13 -2.39 2.85 15.27
C GLY A 13 -1.07 2.06 15.18
N GLY A 14 -0.59 1.73 13.98
CA GLY A 14 0.61 0.92 13.75
C GLY A 14 0.42 -0.59 13.95
N ASP A 15 -0.82 -1.06 14.16
CA ASP A 15 -1.17 -2.48 14.19
C ASP A 15 -1.34 -3.01 12.76
N TYR A 16 -0.21 -3.13 12.05
CA TYR A 16 -0.19 -3.51 10.64
C TYR A 16 -0.76 -4.90 10.40
N ARG A 17 -0.40 -5.88 11.24
CA ARG A 17 -0.88 -7.25 11.09
C ARG A 17 -2.36 -7.36 11.44
N GLY A 18 -2.82 -6.69 12.49
CA GLY A 18 -4.24 -6.62 12.81
C GLY A 18 -5.06 -5.85 11.77
N ALA A 19 -4.47 -4.89 11.05
CA ALA A 19 -5.12 -4.26 9.90
C ALA A 19 -5.31 -5.28 8.76
N LEU A 20 -4.27 -6.04 8.39
CA LEU A 20 -4.34 -7.08 7.36
C LEU A 20 -5.37 -8.17 7.70
N ASP A 21 -5.37 -8.66 8.94
CA ASP A 21 -6.31 -9.68 9.40
C ASP A 21 -7.77 -9.22 9.26
N ARG A 22 -8.04 -7.93 9.48
CA ARG A 22 -9.38 -7.34 9.31
C ARG A 22 -9.78 -7.18 7.85
N LEU A 23 -8.82 -7.06 6.93
CA LEU A 23 -9.11 -7.01 5.49
C LEU A 23 -9.33 -8.39 4.88
N ALA A 24 -8.98 -9.47 5.59
CA ALA A 24 -9.11 -10.83 5.09
C ALA A 24 -10.57 -11.16 4.74
N GLY A 25 -10.79 -11.63 3.52
CA GLY A 25 -12.11 -12.05 3.02
C GLY A 25 -13.06 -10.90 2.63
N LEU A 26 -12.64 -9.64 2.74
CA LEU A 26 -13.41 -8.52 2.19
C LEU A 26 -13.29 -8.45 0.67
N GLU A 27 -14.35 -7.98 0.03
CA GLU A 27 -14.36 -7.72 -1.41
C GLU A 27 -13.34 -6.62 -1.75
N GLU A 28 -12.58 -6.85 -2.82
CA GLU A 28 -11.55 -5.93 -3.25
C GLU A 28 -12.16 -4.61 -3.75
N SER A 29 -11.69 -3.51 -3.18
CA SER A 29 -12.05 -2.15 -3.56
C SER A 29 -10.80 -1.27 -3.54
N ALA A 30 -10.89 -0.07 -4.14
CA ALA A 30 -9.79 0.89 -4.14
C ALA A 30 -9.30 1.20 -2.71
N ASP A 31 -10.22 1.53 -1.80
CA ASP A 31 -9.90 1.78 -0.39
C ASP A 31 -9.26 0.56 0.29
N LEU A 32 -9.74 -0.64 0.01
CA LEU A 32 -9.18 -1.84 0.60
C LEU A 32 -7.75 -2.09 0.10
N LEU A 33 -7.51 -1.91 -1.20
CA LEU A 33 -6.18 -2.06 -1.79
C LEU A 33 -5.19 -1.06 -1.19
N GLU A 34 -5.62 0.18 -0.98
CA GLU A 34 -4.80 1.21 -0.33
C GLU A 34 -4.42 0.83 1.11
N VAL A 35 -5.40 0.44 1.94
CA VAL A 35 -5.15 0.03 3.33
C VAL A 35 -4.28 -1.23 3.37
N ARG A 36 -4.54 -2.22 2.50
CA ARG A 36 -3.74 -3.44 2.40
C ARG A 36 -2.31 -3.12 2.05
N ALA A 37 -2.08 -2.26 1.05
CA ALA A 37 -0.74 -1.93 0.59
C ALA A 37 0.08 -1.23 1.68
N ALA A 38 -0.51 -0.27 2.38
CA ALA A 38 0.13 0.42 3.49
C ALA A 38 0.42 -0.50 4.68
N ALA A 39 -0.55 -1.34 5.07
CA ALA A 39 -0.37 -2.30 6.17
C ALA A 39 0.66 -3.39 5.83
N ALA A 40 0.64 -3.92 4.60
CA ALA A 40 1.62 -4.90 4.13
C ALA A 40 3.05 -4.32 4.16
N TYR A 41 3.23 -3.06 3.75
CA TYR A 41 4.53 -2.41 3.82
C TYR A 41 5.02 -2.29 5.28
N GLY A 42 4.16 -1.80 6.18
CA GLY A 42 4.48 -1.70 7.61
C GLY A 42 4.74 -3.06 8.29
N ALA A 43 4.12 -4.13 7.80
CA ALA A 43 4.32 -5.49 8.27
C ALA A 43 5.57 -6.19 7.68
N GLY A 44 6.30 -5.54 6.75
CA GLY A 44 7.45 -6.14 6.05
C GLY A 44 7.07 -7.11 4.92
N GLU A 45 5.79 -7.17 4.52
CA GLU A 45 5.28 -7.98 3.42
C GLU A 45 5.41 -7.21 2.10
N PHE A 46 6.64 -6.94 1.68
CA PHE A 46 6.95 -6.00 0.58
C PHE A 46 6.26 -6.35 -0.75
N GLU A 47 6.31 -7.61 -1.16
CA GLU A 47 5.70 -8.07 -2.42
C GLU A 47 4.18 -7.86 -2.42
N CYS A 48 3.54 -8.11 -1.27
CA CYS A 48 2.10 -7.88 -1.08
C CYS A 48 1.78 -6.38 -1.15
N ALA A 49 2.64 -5.52 -0.56
CA ALA A 49 2.49 -4.08 -0.61
C ALA A 49 2.57 -3.54 -2.05
N VAL A 50 3.61 -3.94 -2.80
CA VAL A 50 3.82 -3.52 -4.20
C VAL A 50 2.67 -4.01 -5.08
N SER A 51 2.32 -5.30 -5.00
CA SER A 51 1.23 -5.87 -5.81
C SER A 51 -0.11 -5.16 -5.54
N SER A 52 -0.39 -4.80 -4.29
CA SER A 52 -1.61 -4.06 -3.93
C SER A 52 -1.62 -2.64 -4.53
N TRP A 53 -0.48 -1.93 -4.53
CA TRP A 53 -0.37 -0.62 -5.19
C TRP A 53 -0.49 -0.70 -6.72
N GLU A 54 0.12 -1.70 -7.36
CA GLU A 54 0.00 -1.92 -8.80
C GLU A 54 -1.46 -2.21 -9.20
N ARG A 55 -2.15 -3.00 -8.38
CA ARG A 55 -3.56 -3.33 -8.62
C ARG A 55 -4.47 -2.12 -8.41
N LEU A 56 -4.17 -1.27 -7.43
CA LEU A 56 -4.86 0.01 -7.24
C LEU A 56 -4.65 0.94 -8.45
N CYS A 57 -3.40 1.05 -8.94
CA CYS A 57 -3.07 1.81 -10.15
C CYS A 57 -3.86 1.31 -11.36
N ALA A 58 -3.88 -0.01 -11.60
CA ALA A 58 -4.62 -0.61 -12.70
C ALA A 58 -6.14 -0.36 -12.59
N LEU A 59 -6.68 -0.41 -11.37
CA LEU A 59 -8.09 -0.14 -11.10
C LEU A 59 -8.45 1.32 -11.45
N HIS A 60 -7.66 2.29 -11.01
CA HIS A 60 -7.89 3.71 -11.34
C HIS A 60 -7.70 4.00 -12.83
N ALA A 61 -6.67 3.43 -13.46
CA ALA A 61 -6.44 3.58 -14.89
C ALA A 61 -7.61 3.03 -15.72
N ALA A 62 -8.16 1.87 -15.33
CA ALA A 62 -9.34 1.30 -15.99
C ALA A 62 -10.60 2.14 -15.81
N ALA A 63 -10.70 2.92 -14.73
CA ALA A 63 -11.79 3.85 -14.47
C ALA A 63 -11.63 5.22 -15.16
N GLY A 64 -10.47 5.51 -15.77
CA GLY A 64 -10.15 6.82 -16.34
C GLY A 64 -9.74 7.87 -15.30
N ASN A 65 -9.40 7.44 -14.08
CA ASN A 65 -8.92 8.30 -13.01
C ASN A 65 -7.39 8.44 -13.06
N ASP A 66 -6.88 9.18 -14.04
CA ASP A 66 -5.44 9.24 -14.33
C ASP A 66 -4.60 9.78 -13.15
N GLU A 67 -5.13 10.75 -12.39
CA GLU A 67 -4.45 11.31 -11.22
C GLU A 67 -4.27 10.28 -10.11
N ASP A 68 -5.34 9.56 -9.76
CA ASP A 68 -5.31 8.49 -8.74
C ASP A 68 -4.40 7.33 -9.18
N ALA A 69 -4.42 6.99 -10.48
CA ALA A 69 -3.53 5.97 -11.04
C ALA A 69 -2.07 6.38 -10.92
N ALA A 70 -1.74 7.63 -11.28
CA ALA A 70 -0.38 8.17 -11.15
C ALA A 70 0.08 8.20 -9.68
N TRP A 71 -0.81 8.53 -8.75
CA TRP A 71 -0.50 8.50 -7.32
C TRP A 71 -0.15 7.09 -6.85
N ALA A 72 -0.95 6.08 -7.21
CA ALA A 72 -0.67 4.68 -6.87
C ALA A 72 0.65 4.18 -7.50
N ALA A 73 0.92 4.54 -8.76
CA ALA A 73 2.19 4.22 -9.43
C ALA A 73 3.40 4.86 -8.72
N ALA A 74 3.27 6.10 -8.24
CA ALA A 74 4.30 6.76 -7.46
C ALA A 74 4.60 6.03 -6.14
N ARG A 75 3.59 5.42 -5.50
CA ARG A 75 3.78 4.59 -4.29
C ARG A 75 4.57 3.32 -4.60
N VAL A 76 4.33 2.65 -5.73
CA VAL A 76 5.15 1.52 -6.20
C VAL A 76 6.61 1.96 -6.35
N ALA A 77 6.85 3.05 -7.08
CA ALA A 77 8.19 3.57 -7.31
C ALA A 77 8.90 3.96 -6.00
N LEU A 78 8.20 4.60 -5.06
CA LEU A 78 8.75 4.97 -3.76
C LEU A 78 9.12 3.73 -2.93
N ASN A 79 8.25 2.72 -2.88
CA ASN A 79 8.51 1.47 -2.19
C ASN A 79 9.77 0.78 -2.77
N LEU A 80 9.89 0.71 -4.10
CA LEU A 80 11.07 0.16 -4.76
C LEU A 80 12.34 0.97 -4.47
N LEU A 81 12.25 2.30 -4.49
CA LEU A 81 13.37 3.20 -4.19
C LEU A 81 13.91 2.96 -2.77
N CYS A 82 13.03 2.74 -1.79
CA CYS A 82 13.39 2.44 -0.41
C CYS A 82 14.10 1.09 -0.28
N GLU A 83 13.56 0.02 -0.86
CA GLU A 83 14.07 -1.35 -0.63
C GLU A 83 15.29 -1.70 -1.49
N THR A 84 15.43 -1.10 -2.67
CA THR A 84 16.59 -1.37 -3.55
C THR A 84 17.86 -0.66 -3.10
N GLY A 85 17.83 0.08 -1.99
CA GLY A 85 18.97 0.84 -1.51
C GLY A 85 19.36 1.98 -2.46
N LEU A 86 18.50 2.37 -3.40
CA LEU A 86 18.72 3.55 -4.27
C LEU A 86 18.75 4.86 -3.45
N MET A 87 18.31 4.83 -2.19
CA MET A 87 18.53 5.89 -1.20
C MET A 87 19.91 5.86 -0.52
N ALA A 88 20.66 4.76 -0.58
CA ALA A 88 21.98 4.64 0.04
C ALA A 88 23.01 5.64 -0.53
N PRO A 89 23.06 5.91 -1.86
CA PRO A 89 23.92 6.96 -2.41
C PRO A 89 23.54 8.37 -1.94
N VAL A 90 22.25 8.64 -1.71
CA VAL A 90 21.75 9.97 -1.33
C VAL A 90 22.06 10.30 0.13
N ARG A 91 22.19 9.28 1.00
CA ARG A 91 22.48 9.49 2.43
C ARG A 91 23.96 9.43 2.80
N GLY A 92 24.89 9.27 1.85
CA GLY A 92 26.33 9.30 2.12
C GLY A 92 26.69 8.42 3.32
N TRP A 93 26.20 7.18 3.35
CA TRP A 93 26.58 6.24 4.40
C TRP A 93 28.07 5.90 4.21
N VAL A 94 28.89 6.52 5.06
CA VAL A 94 30.25 6.12 5.44
C VAL A 94 30.17 4.75 6.14
#